data_AF-A0A8E2IA42-F1
#
_entry.id   AF-A0A8E2IA42-F1
#
_cell.length_a   1.000
_cell.length_b   1.000
_cell.length_c   1.000
_cell.angle_alpha   90.00
_cell.angle_beta   90.00
_cell.angle_gamma   90.00
#
_symmetry.space_group_name_H-M   'P 1'
#
loop_
_entity.id
_entity.type
_entity.pdbx_description
1 polymer ?
#
loop_
_entity_poly.entity_id
_entity_poly.type
_entity_poly.pdbx_seq_one_letter_code
_entity_poly.pdbx_strand_id
1 'polypeptide(L)' 'MEQITNGKLTNIEMEMAIDELKRNLPYFIQSTAVTAKVLKAKYDSLVSEGFTEQQAIEIIKVRPLYE' A
#
# COMPACT_ATOMS: atom_id res chain seq x y z
N MET A 1 29.74 16.33 19.65
CA MET A 1 28.65 17.31 19.50
C MET A 1 27.45 16.54 18.98
N GLU A 2 26.53 16.17 19.86
CA GLU A 2 25.27 15.54 19.46
C GLU A 2 24.38 16.63 18.84
N GLN A 3 24.08 16.52 17.55
CA GLN A 3 23.04 17.33 16.93
C GLN A 3 21.70 16.80 17.44
N ILE A 4 21.05 17.58 18.30
CA ILE A 4 19.65 17.40 18.67
C ILE A 4 18.83 17.73 17.42
N THR A 5 18.56 16.75 16.57
CA THR A 5 17.61 16.88 15.47
C THR A 5 16.21 16.94 16.06
N ASN A 6 15.50 18.04 15.80
CA ASN A 6 14.19 18.37 16.36
C ASN A 6 13.05 17.47 15.82
N GLY A 7 13.34 16.22 15.44
CA GLY A 7 12.43 15.30 14.75
C GLY A 7 12.03 15.75 13.33
N LYS A 8 12.59 16.85 12.83
CA LYS A 8 12.29 17.41 11.51
C LYS A 8 13.41 17.10 10.54
N LEU A 9 13.06 16.55 9.38
CA LEU A 9 13.98 16.32 8.27
C LEU A 9 14.51 17.67 7.77
N THR A 10 15.80 17.72 7.51
CA THR A 10 16.45 18.80 6.76
C THR A 10 16.05 18.74 5.28
N ASN A 11 16.27 19.84 4.54
CA ASN A 11 15.96 19.87 3.11
C ASN A 11 16.71 18.77 2.33
N ILE A 12 17.97 18.50 2.68
CA ILE A 12 18.78 17.45 2.05
C ILE A 12 18.19 16.07 2.34
N GLU A 13 17.81 15.79 3.58
CA GLU A 13 17.18 14.51 3.94
C GLU A 13 15.83 14.32 3.24
N MET A 14 15.08 15.41 3.03
CA MET A 14 13.83 15.38 2.26
C MET A 14 14.08 15.07 0.77
N GLU A 15 15.09 15.68 0.16
CA GLU A 15 15.49 15.38 -1.23
C GLU A 15 15.93 13.93 -1.38
N MET A 16 16.72 13.41 -0.43
CA MET A 16 17.14 12.01 -0.40
C MET A 16 15.95 11.05 -0.29
N ALA A 17 14.97 11.36 0.56
CA ALA A 17 13.75 10.57 0.72
C ALA A 17 12.90 10.56 -0.56
N ILE A 18 12.78 11.71 -1.23
CA ILE A 18 12.06 11.81 -2.51
C ILE A 18 12.76 10.97 -3.59
N ASP A 19 14.09 11.02 -3.67
CA ASP A 19 14.83 10.25 -4.66
C ASP A 19 14.77 8.75 -4.39
N GLU A 20 14.76 8.34 -3.11
CA GLU A 20 14.48 6.95 -2.73
C GLU A 20 13.07 6.51 -3.14
N LEU A 21 12.06 7.34 -2.89
CA LEU A 21 10.69 7.08 -3.33
C LEU A 21 10.61 6.92 -4.85
N LYS A 22 11.27 7.80 -5.62
CA LYS A 22 11.32 7.70 -7.09
C LYS A 22 11.99 6.41 -7.55
N ARG A 23 13.09 5.98 -6.89
CA ARG A 23 13.76 4.72 -7.19
C ARG A 23 12.86 3.51 -6.94
N ASN A 24 12.07 3.55 -5.87
CA ASN A 24 11.20 2.43 -5.47
C ASN A 24 9.82 2.47 -6.15
N LEU A 25 9.41 3.61 -6.71
CA LEU A 25 8.10 3.80 -7.33
C LEU A 25 7.76 2.76 -8.41
N PRO A 26 8.65 2.38 -9.34
CA PRO A 26 8.36 1.34 -10.33
C PRO A 26 8.01 0.00 -9.69
N TYR A 27 8.71 -0.37 -8.61
CA TYR A 27 8.40 -1.58 -7.85
C TYR A 27 7.03 -1.49 -7.17
N PHE A 28 6.71 -0.36 -6.52
CA PHE A 28 5.38 -0.17 -5.91
C PHE A 28 4.25 -0.22 -6.92
N ILE A 29 4.44 0.33 -8.12
CA ILE A 29 3.47 0.26 -9.22
C ILE A 29 3.26 -1.21 -9.64
N GLN A 30 4.35 -1.97 -9.85
CA GLN A 30 4.26 -3.39 -10.21
C GLN A 30 3.59 -4.21 -9.10
N SER A 31 3.96 -3.98 -7.84
CA SER A 31 3.34 -4.64 -6.68
C SER A 31 1.85 -4.33 -6.60
N THR A 32 1.45 -3.08 -6.82
CA THR A 32 0.04 -2.67 -6.80
C THR A 32 -0.77 -3.39 -7.87
N ALA A 33 -0.22 -3.60 -9.07
CA ALA A 33 -0.89 -4.36 -10.12
C ALA A 33 -1.11 -5.83 -9.72
N VAL A 34 -0.19 -6.44 -8.99
CA VAL A 34 -0.35 -7.81 -8.45
C VAL A 34 -1.41 -7.81 -7.35
N THR A 35 -1.34 -6.88 -6.40
CA THR A 35 -2.32 -6.76 -5.31
C THR A 35 -3.74 -6.56 -5.84
N ALA A 36 -3.93 -5.74 -6.88
CA ALA A 36 -5.23 -5.54 -7.52
C ALA A 36 -5.83 -6.86 -8.05
N LYS A 37 -5.01 -7.73 -8.63
CA LYS A 37 -5.46 -9.06 -9.10
C LYS A 37 -5.89 -9.96 -7.94
N VAL A 38 -5.14 -9.95 -6.83
CA VAL A 38 -5.48 -10.69 -5.62
C VAL A 38 -6.81 -10.21 -5.03
N LEU A 39 -6.99 -8.89 -4.92
CA LEU A 39 -8.23 -8.30 -4.43
C LEU A 39 -9.43 -8.65 -5.33
N LYS A 40 -9.24 -8.61 -6.66
CA LYS A 40 -10.29 -9.03 -7.60
C LYS A 40 -10.65 -10.50 -7.46
N ALA A 41 -9.66 -11.38 -7.36
CA ALA A 41 -9.90 -12.81 -7.15
C ALA A 41 -10.64 -13.08 -5.83
N LYS A 42 -10.30 -12.37 -4.75
CA LYS A 42 -11.02 -12.44 -3.48
C LYS A 42 -12.47 -11.96 -3.60
N TYR A 43 -12.70 -10.84 -4.27
CA TYR A 43 -14.05 -10.34 -4.56
C TYR A 43 -14.88 -11.38 -5.32
N ASP A 44 -14.33 -11.94 -6.40
CA ASP A 44 -15.03 -12.92 -7.25
C ASP A 44 -15.37 -14.20 -6.47
N SER A 45 -14.45 -14.66 -5.63
CA SER A 45 -14.68 -15.79 -4.74
C SER A 45 -15.83 -15.50 -3.76
N LEU A 46 -15.85 -14.33 -3.12
CA LEU A 46 -16.92 -13.95 -2.20
C LEU A 46 -18.29 -13.91 -2.91
N VAL A 47 -18.37 -13.30 -4.08
CA VAL A 47 -19.62 -13.27 -4.85
C VAL A 47 -20.06 -14.69 -5.25
N SER A 48 -19.12 -15.57 -5.63
CA SER A 48 -19.43 -16.96 -5.99
C SER A 48 -19.95 -17.80 -4.81
N GLU A 49 -19.54 -17.48 -3.59
CA GLU A 49 -20.01 -18.10 -2.35
C GLU A 49 -21.35 -17.52 -1.85
N GLY A 50 -21.94 -16.58 -2.60
CA GLY A 50 -23.27 -16.02 -2.31
C GLY A 50 -23.27 -14.74 -1.48
N PHE A 51 -22.11 -14.11 -1.25
CA PHE A 51 -22.07 -12.78 -0.66
C PHE A 51 -22.60 -11.75 -1.66
N THR A 52 -23.28 -10.72 -1.15
CA THR A 52 -23.65 -9.57 -1.98
C THR A 52 -22.41 -8.77 -2.36
N GLU A 53 -22.48 -8.03 -3.47
CA GLU A 53 -21.38 -7.16 -3.91
C GLU A 53 -20.96 -6.17 -2.82
N GLN A 54 -21.93 -5.59 -2.11
CA GLN A 54 -21.70 -4.67 -0.99
C GLN A 54 -20.87 -5.34 0.13
N GLN A 55 -21.26 -6.56 0.54
CA GLN A 55 -20.52 -7.31 1.56
C GLN A 55 -19.12 -7.67 1.09
N ALA A 56 -18.98 -8.12 -0.15
CA ALA A 56 -17.68 -8.46 -0.72
C ALA A 56 -16.74 -7.24 -0.74
N ILE A 57 -17.25 -6.06 -1.15
CA ILE A 57 -16.50 -4.80 -1.14
C ILE A 57 -16.05 -4.43 0.28
N GLU A 58 -16.93 -4.51 1.28
CA GLU A 58 -16.53 -4.21 2.66
C GLU A 58 -15.47 -5.18 3.19
N ILE A 59 -15.54 -6.46 2.82
CA ILE A 59 -14.54 -7.48 3.23
C ILE A 59 -13.17 -7.23 2.57
N ILE A 60 -13.11 -6.79 1.31
CA ILE A 60 -11.83 -6.51 0.64
C ILE A 60 -11.20 -5.16 1.06
N LYS A 61 -12.00 -4.22 1.59
CA LYS A 61 -11.51 -2.93 2.11
C LYS A 61 -10.74 -3.07 3.43
N VAL A 62 -11.03 -4.09 4.22
CA VAL A 62 -10.30 -4.36 5.46
C VAL A 62 -8.90 -4.84 5.10
N ARG A 63 -7.86 -4.07 5.48
CA ARG A 63 -6.48 -4.50 5.31
C ARG A 63 -6.26 -5.84 6.02
N PRO A 64 -5.46 -6.77 5.46
CA PRO A 64 -5.02 -7.93 6.20
C PRO A 64 -4.32 -7.48 7.49
N LEU A 65 -4.51 -8.20 8.59
CA LEU A 65 -3.84 -7.93 9.87
C LEU A 65 -2.30 -8.08 9.83
N TYR A 66 -1.74 -8.46 8.68
CA TYR A 66 -0.35 -8.87 8.52
C TYR A 66 0.34 -8.20 7.31
N GLU A 67 -0.07 -6.99 6.92
CA GLU A 67 0.71 -6.13 6.01
C GLU A 67 1.68 -5.19 6.76
#